data_AF-A0A815E5W4-F1
#
_entry.id   AF-A0A815E5W4-F1
#
_cell.length_a   1.000
_cell.length_b   1.000
_cell.length_c   1.000
_cell.angle_alpha   90.00
_cell.angle_beta   90.00
_cell.angle_gamma   90.00
#
_symmetry.space_group_name_H-M   'P 1'
#
loop_
_entity.id
_entity.type
_entity.pdbx_description
1 polymer ?
#
loop_
_entity_poly.entity_id
_entity_poly.type
_entity_poly.pdbx_seq_one_letter_code
_entity_poly.pdbx_strand_id
1 'polypeptide(L)'
;MFISLLLITIASICFNANIGSVRAATVAENTAWCKKWYDAEPHPSVFMTQTPKCPCHMPTNFPSQYNDGTRIWKTDSGCQASSQPNTCSYHKGAWGCYRFAPKSSGPGSQCCYTKDGKYMDDPFEGAGTLDRECAPENFFNLFQWLAHNDHDVVPYDKCCADLPMPREVCGWYYEKRPAMGCVN
;
A
#
# COMPACT_ATOMS: atom_id res chain seq x y z
N MET A 1 15.20 60.97 24.58
CA MET A 1 15.75 59.61 24.39
C MET A 1 14.59 58.75 23.90
N PHE A 2 14.22 58.66 22.62
CA PHE A 2 14.95 58.14 21.45
C PHE A 2 15.51 56.72 21.68
N ILE A 3 14.81 55.70 21.15
CA ILE A 3 15.25 54.72 20.12
C ILE A 3 15.22 53.32 20.78
N SER A 4 14.67 52.22 20.26
CA SER A 4 14.23 51.85 18.92
C SER A 4 13.24 50.68 19.01
N LEU A 5 12.17 50.73 18.22
CA LEU A 5 11.59 49.52 17.63
C LEU A 5 12.62 48.94 16.68
N LEU A 6 13.11 47.73 16.94
CA LEU A 6 13.94 47.01 16.00
C LEU A 6 13.04 46.32 14.98
N LEU A 7 12.92 46.98 13.82
CA LEU A 7 12.54 46.41 12.54
C LEU A 7 13.34 45.13 12.27
N ILE A 8 12.65 44.01 12.05
CA ILE A 8 13.18 42.92 11.24
C ILE A 8 12.40 42.95 9.93
N THR A 9 13.02 43.56 8.92
CA THR A 9 12.69 43.38 7.51
C THR A 9 13.61 42.33 6.90
N ILE A 10 13.11 41.68 5.83
CA ILE A 10 13.77 40.79 4.88
C ILE A 10 13.78 39.31 5.36
N ALA A 11 13.17 38.34 4.68
CA ALA A 11 13.08 38.17 3.24
C ALA A 11 11.68 37.74 2.77
N SER A 12 11.13 38.50 1.83
CA SER A 12 10.26 37.98 0.79
C SER A 12 11.01 36.93 -0.01
N ILE A 13 10.97 35.67 0.45
CA ILE A 13 11.21 34.53 -0.42
C ILE A 13 9.91 34.33 -1.18
N CYS A 14 10.01 34.44 -2.50
CA CYS A 14 8.96 34.23 -3.47
C CYS A 14 8.23 32.90 -3.24
N PHE A 15 7.20 32.91 -2.40
CA PHE A 15 6.08 32.00 -2.58
C PHE A 15 5.25 32.51 -3.76
N ASN A 16 5.78 32.30 -4.97
CA ASN A 16 4.90 31.96 -6.09
C ASN A 16 4.42 30.52 -5.85
N ALA A 17 3.75 30.29 -4.73
CA ALA A 17 2.69 29.29 -4.74
C ALA A 17 1.65 29.92 -5.64
N ASN A 18 1.69 29.51 -6.91
CA ASN A 18 0.50 29.43 -7.70
C ASN A 18 -0.46 28.61 -6.82
N ILE A 19 -1.31 29.29 -6.05
CA ILE A 19 -2.47 28.69 -5.40
C ILE A 19 -3.40 28.39 -6.57
N GLY A 20 -2.97 27.43 -7.40
CA GLY A 20 -3.84 26.75 -8.32
C GLY A 20 -4.97 26.24 -7.46
N SER A 21 -6.17 26.69 -7.80
CA SER A 21 -7.43 26.14 -7.31
C SER A 21 -7.21 24.70 -6.87
N VAL A 22 -7.42 24.41 -5.58
CA VAL A 22 -7.40 23.05 -5.04
C VAL A 22 -8.65 22.36 -5.59
N ARG A 23 -8.65 22.10 -6.90
CA ARG A 23 -9.70 21.38 -7.57
C ARG A 23 -9.47 19.92 -7.22
N ALA A 24 -10.50 19.28 -6.69
CA ALA A 24 -10.49 17.84 -6.53
C ALA A 24 -10.12 17.19 -7.87
N ALA A 25 -9.19 16.24 -7.83
CA ALA A 25 -8.80 15.49 -9.01
C ALA A 25 -10.05 14.86 -9.66
N THR A 26 -10.05 14.80 -10.97
CA THR A 26 -11.11 14.14 -11.76
C THR A 26 -10.71 12.71 -12.11
N VAL A 27 -11.68 11.88 -12.48
CA VAL A 27 -11.42 10.51 -12.98
C VAL A 27 -10.48 10.54 -14.19
N ALA A 28 -10.58 11.54 -15.07
CA ALA A 28 -9.71 11.67 -16.23
C ALA A 28 -8.25 11.98 -15.83
N GLU A 29 -8.05 12.89 -14.87
CA GLU A 29 -6.71 13.23 -14.36
C GLU A 29 -6.07 12.04 -13.64
N ASN A 30 -6.82 11.34 -12.78
CA ASN A 30 -6.33 10.12 -12.13
C ASN A 30 -6.05 9.01 -13.14
N THR A 31 -6.89 8.82 -14.16
CA THR A 31 -6.64 7.83 -15.23
C THR A 31 -5.32 8.12 -15.95
N ALA A 32 -5.05 9.37 -16.33
CA ALA A 32 -3.80 9.75 -16.97
C ALA A 32 -2.59 9.53 -16.05
N TRP A 33 -2.72 9.84 -14.77
CA TRP A 33 -1.68 9.60 -13.78
C TRP A 33 -1.40 8.10 -13.60
N CYS A 34 -2.45 7.28 -13.46
CA CYS A 34 -2.35 5.83 -13.31
C CYS A 34 -1.71 5.17 -14.51
N LYS A 35 -2.04 5.60 -15.73
CA LYS A 35 -1.40 5.11 -16.94
C LYS A 35 0.09 5.42 -16.95
N LYS A 36 0.47 6.66 -16.60
CA LYS A 36 1.88 7.06 -16.52
C LYS A 36 2.65 6.26 -15.47
N TRP A 37 2.06 6.06 -14.29
CA TRP A 37 2.65 5.23 -13.24
C TRP A 37 2.82 3.78 -13.71
N TYR A 38 1.78 3.18 -14.30
CA TYR A 38 1.82 1.82 -14.83
C TYR A 38 2.92 1.63 -15.88
N ASP A 39 3.07 2.59 -16.80
CA ASP A 39 4.10 2.54 -17.84
C ASP A 39 5.53 2.68 -17.27
N ALA A 40 5.69 3.40 -16.15
CA ALA A 40 6.97 3.60 -15.49
C ALA A 40 7.36 2.45 -14.54
N GLU A 41 6.37 1.73 -14.01
CA GLU A 41 6.61 0.65 -13.06
C GLU A 41 7.27 -0.56 -13.71
N PRO A 42 8.29 -1.17 -13.05
CA PRO A 42 8.88 -2.41 -13.52
C PRO A 42 7.84 -3.54 -13.65
N HIS A 43 8.15 -4.54 -14.46
CA HIS A 43 7.36 -5.76 -14.50
C HIS A 43 7.41 -6.45 -13.12
N PRO A 44 6.28 -6.91 -12.55
CA PRO A 44 6.21 -7.41 -11.17
C PRO A 44 7.16 -8.58 -10.91
N SER A 45 7.48 -9.39 -11.93
CA SER A 45 8.41 -10.53 -11.80
C SER A 45 9.77 -10.17 -11.18
N VAL A 46 10.23 -8.93 -11.33
CA VAL A 46 11.46 -8.44 -10.70
C VAL A 46 11.37 -8.51 -9.17
N PHE A 47 10.19 -8.29 -8.60
CA PHE A 47 9.94 -8.32 -7.17
C PHE A 47 9.44 -9.69 -6.72
N MET A 48 8.59 -10.35 -7.52
CA MET A 48 8.01 -11.67 -7.19
C MET A 48 9.07 -12.77 -6.97
N THR A 49 10.24 -12.64 -7.59
CA THR A 49 11.35 -13.59 -7.40
C THR A 49 12.07 -13.42 -6.07
N GLN A 50 11.85 -12.30 -5.38
CA GLN A 50 12.48 -11.95 -4.10
C GLN A 50 11.53 -12.20 -2.92
N THR A 51 10.24 -12.36 -3.19
CA THR A 51 9.19 -12.52 -2.19
C THR A 51 8.61 -13.93 -2.22
N PRO A 52 8.26 -14.51 -1.06
CA PRO A 52 7.66 -15.83 -1.03
C PRO A 52 6.18 -15.77 -1.43
N LYS A 53 5.68 -16.90 -1.94
CA LYS A 53 4.23 -17.13 -2.05
C LYS A 53 3.59 -17.25 -0.68
N CYS A 54 2.31 -16.93 -0.63
CA CYS A 54 1.51 -16.99 0.58
C CYS A 54 1.22 -18.44 1.01
N PRO A 55 1.06 -18.73 2.31
CA PRO A 55 0.40 -19.95 2.75
C PRO A 55 -1.01 -20.02 2.15
N CYS A 56 -1.43 -21.19 1.64
CA CYS A 56 -2.80 -21.35 1.12
C CYS A 56 -3.87 -21.31 2.21
N HIS A 57 -3.48 -21.66 3.44
CA HIS A 57 -4.37 -21.72 4.59
C HIS A 57 -3.73 -21.07 5.81
N MET A 58 -4.53 -20.25 6.49
CA MET A 58 -4.22 -19.70 7.80
C MET A 58 -5.09 -20.36 8.86
N PRO A 59 -4.58 -20.52 10.10
CA PRO A 59 -5.41 -20.90 11.24
C PRO A 59 -6.59 -19.95 11.41
N THR A 60 -7.79 -20.49 11.67
CA THR A 60 -9.03 -19.72 11.83
C THR A 60 -9.04 -18.81 13.05
N ASN A 61 -8.12 -18.99 13.99
CA ASN A 61 -7.92 -18.10 15.13
C ASN A 61 -7.04 -16.88 14.82
N PHE A 62 -6.48 -16.77 13.60
CA PHE A 62 -5.66 -15.64 13.14
C PHE A 62 -4.63 -15.14 14.17
N PRO A 63 -3.61 -15.95 14.52
CA PRO A 63 -2.60 -15.54 15.49
C PRO A 63 -1.83 -14.30 15.01
N SER A 64 -1.29 -13.51 15.94
CA SER A 64 -0.50 -12.30 15.59
C SER A 64 0.73 -12.58 14.71
N GLN A 65 1.22 -13.82 14.76
CA GLN A 65 2.28 -14.35 13.91
C GLN A 65 1.97 -15.80 13.52
N TYR A 66 2.39 -16.18 12.33
CA TYR A 66 2.25 -17.55 11.83
C TYR A 66 3.57 -18.04 11.24
N ASN A 67 4.01 -19.21 11.67
CA ASN A 67 5.19 -19.86 11.12
C ASN A 67 4.76 -20.94 10.11
N ASP A 68 5.11 -20.76 8.84
CA ASP A 68 4.81 -21.73 7.76
C ASP A 68 5.83 -22.88 7.69
N GLY A 69 6.70 -23.00 8.69
CA GLY A 69 7.84 -23.93 8.75
C GLY A 69 9.14 -23.33 8.23
N THR A 70 9.08 -22.21 7.51
CA THR A 70 10.25 -21.55 6.90
C THR A 70 10.35 -20.06 7.22
N ARG A 71 9.21 -19.41 7.48
CA ARG A 71 9.08 -17.96 7.61
C ARG A 71 8.07 -17.60 8.68
N ILE A 72 8.28 -16.45 9.29
CA ILE A 72 7.34 -15.86 10.26
C ILE A 72 6.57 -14.76 9.55
N TRP A 73 5.29 -15.01 9.31
CA TRP A 73 4.32 -14.07 8.78
C TRP A 73 3.73 -13.27 9.94
N LYS A 74 3.63 -11.95 9.81
CA LYS A 74 3.09 -11.05 10.85
C LYS A 74 1.74 -10.51 10.41
N THR A 75 0.78 -10.40 11.32
CA THR A 75 -0.51 -9.79 10.98
C THR A 75 -0.34 -8.36 10.46
N ASP A 76 -1.08 -8.01 9.43
CA ASP A 76 -1.17 -6.64 8.94
C ASP A 76 -2.00 -5.79 9.93
N SER A 77 -1.39 -4.77 10.53
CA SER A 77 -2.08 -3.86 11.44
C SER A 77 -3.28 -3.15 10.79
N GLY A 78 -3.23 -2.94 9.48
CA GLY A 78 -4.31 -2.35 8.67
C GLY A 78 -5.36 -3.34 8.21
N CYS A 79 -5.26 -4.64 8.54
CA CYS A 79 -6.29 -5.63 8.22
C CYS A 79 -6.23 -6.82 9.20
N GLN A 80 -6.60 -6.54 10.45
CA GLN A 80 -6.59 -7.53 11.53
C GLN A 80 -7.96 -8.21 11.68
N ALA A 81 -7.96 -9.54 11.73
CA ALA A 81 -9.16 -10.34 11.94
C ALA A 81 -9.88 -10.04 13.27
N SER A 82 -9.12 -9.74 14.32
CA SER A 82 -9.64 -9.36 15.65
C SER A 82 -10.41 -8.03 15.66
N SER A 83 -10.30 -7.24 14.60
CA SER A 83 -10.88 -5.89 14.50
C SER A 83 -11.95 -5.79 13.41
N GLN A 84 -12.37 -6.91 12.83
CA GLN A 84 -13.47 -6.98 11.88
C GLN A 84 -14.84 -6.62 12.52
N PRO A 85 -15.85 -6.22 11.73
CA PRO A 85 -15.78 -5.94 10.30
C PRO A 85 -15.18 -4.56 10.02
N ASN A 86 -14.47 -4.38 8.89
CA ASN A 86 -14.07 -3.08 8.30
C ASN A 86 -12.67 -2.52 8.61
N THR A 87 -11.68 -3.34 8.98
CA THR A 87 -10.29 -2.85 9.03
C THR A 87 -9.60 -2.82 7.67
N CYS A 88 -9.96 -3.71 6.76
CA CYS A 88 -9.24 -3.96 5.52
C CYS A 88 -9.61 -2.98 4.39
N SER A 89 -9.38 -1.67 4.57
CA SER A 89 -9.73 -0.63 3.60
C SER A 89 -9.06 -0.80 2.23
N TYR A 90 -7.84 -1.32 2.22
CA TYR A 90 -7.03 -1.62 1.04
C TYR A 90 -7.32 -3.02 0.43
N HIS A 91 -8.02 -3.89 1.16
CA HIS A 91 -8.34 -5.27 0.77
C HIS A 91 -9.80 -5.58 1.12
N LYS A 92 -10.72 -4.81 0.52
CA LYS A 92 -12.15 -4.89 0.83
C LYS A 92 -12.68 -6.29 0.54
N GLY A 93 -13.15 -6.98 1.58
CA GLY A 93 -13.63 -8.36 1.51
C GLY A 93 -12.75 -9.35 2.31
N ALA A 94 -11.49 -9.00 2.57
CA ALA A 94 -10.61 -9.81 3.41
C ALA A 94 -11.07 -9.83 4.88
N TRP A 95 -10.88 -10.97 5.53
CA TRP A 95 -11.08 -11.11 6.97
C TRP A 95 -9.80 -10.81 7.77
N GLY A 96 -8.64 -11.17 7.24
CA GLY A 96 -7.37 -10.80 7.85
C GLY A 96 -6.22 -10.98 6.87
N CYS A 97 -5.21 -10.13 6.99
CA CYS A 97 -4.01 -10.23 6.16
C CYS A 97 -2.75 -10.39 7.01
N TYR A 98 -1.73 -10.96 6.37
CA TYR A 98 -0.39 -11.12 6.92
C TYR A 98 0.63 -10.56 5.96
N ARG A 99 1.73 -10.03 6.48
CA ARG A 99 2.86 -9.53 5.73
C ARG A 99 4.11 -10.33 6.00
N PHE A 100 4.96 -10.42 4.99
CA PHE A 100 6.32 -10.90 5.09
C PHE A 100 7.22 -10.07 4.19
N ALA A 101 8.40 -9.72 4.70
CA ALA A 101 9.48 -9.17 3.89
C ALA A 101 10.80 -9.85 4.32
N PRO A 102 11.67 -10.22 3.36
CA PRO A 102 12.96 -10.84 3.67
C PRO A 102 13.95 -9.86 4.33
N LYS A 103 13.71 -8.56 4.19
CA LYS A 103 14.52 -7.46 4.70
C LYS A 103 13.62 -6.34 5.21
N SER A 104 14.20 -5.39 5.93
CA SER A 104 13.49 -4.19 6.42
C SER A 104 13.23 -3.13 5.34
N SER A 105 13.65 -3.40 4.10
CA SER A 105 13.41 -2.59 2.91
C SER A 105 13.38 -3.46 1.65
N GLY A 106 12.78 -2.94 0.58
CA GLY A 106 12.56 -3.67 -0.66
C GLY A 106 11.27 -4.52 -0.62
N PRO A 107 11.11 -5.46 -1.56
CA PRO A 107 9.83 -6.11 -1.80
C PRO A 107 9.27 -6.91 -0.61
N GLY A 108 7.94 -6.88 -0.47
CA GLY A 108 7.19 -7.64 0.52
C GLY A 108 6.01 -8.40 -0.09
N SER A 109 5.53 -9.42 0.62
CA SER A 109 4.28 -10.09 0.32
C SER A 109 3.24 -9.70 1.36
N GLN A 110 2.05 -9.34 0.91
CA GLN A 110 0.88 -9.25 1.75
C GLN A 110 -0.15 -10.29 1.29
N CYS A 111 -0.58 -11.14 2.21
CA CYS A 111 -1.43 -12.29 1.98
C CYS A 111 -2.73 -12.12 2.74
N CYS A 112 -3.86 -12.15 2.04
CA CYS A 112 -5.17 -11.93 2.63
C CYS A 112 -6.04 -13.18 2.55
N TYR A 113 -6.89 -13.35 3.55
CA TYR A 113 -7.62 -14.58 3.79
C TYR A 113 -9.09 -14.32 4.10
N THR A 114 -9.93 -15.26 3.70
CA THR A 114 -11.34 -15.32 4.12
C THR A 114 -11.43 -15.65 5.61
N LYS A 115 -12.64 -15.55 6.18
CA LYS A 115 -12.89 -15.85 7.60
C LYS A 115 -12.48 -17.28 8.00
N ASP A 116 -12.55 -18.23 7.08
CA ASP A 116 -12.17 -19.62 7.29
C ASP A 116 -10.66 -19.85 7.06
N GLY A 117 -9.88 -18.78 6.88
CA GLY A 117 -8.44 -18.84 6.68
C GLY A 117 -8.03 -19.27 5.27
N LYS A 118 -8.93 -19.24 4.28
CA LYS A 118 -8.59 -19.58 2.89
C LYS A 118 -7.93 -18.39 2.19
N TYR A 119 -6.81 -18.62 1.51
CA TYR A 119 -6.15 -17.60 0.70
C TYR A 119 -7.08 -17.02 -0.37
N MET A 120 -6.98 -15.72 -0.60
CA MET A 120 -7.75 -14.96 -1.58
C MET A 120 -6.85 -14.53 -2.74
N ASP A 121 -7.26 -14.80 -3.97
CA ASP A 121 -6.50 -14.52 -5.20
C ASP A 121 -7.16 -13.48 -6.12
N ASP A 122 -8.48 -13.22 -6.00
CA ASP A 122 -9.13 -12.12 -6.71
C ASP A 122 -8.90 -10.77 -5.99
N PRO A 123 -8.13 -9.84 -6.58
CA PRO A 123 -7.90 -8.53 -5.99
C PRO A 123 -9.18 -7.70 -5.81
N PHE A 124 -10.22 -7.95 -6.59
CA PHE A 124 -11.51 -7.27 -6.46
C PHE A 124 -12.41 -7.86 -5.37
N GLU A 125 -12.02 -8.99 -4.79
CA GLU A 125 -12.66 -9.59 -3.61
C GLU A 125 -11.85 -9.40 -2.32
N GLY A 126 -10.69 -8.72 -2.39
CA GLY A 126 -9.85 -8.45 -1.23
C GLY A 126 -8.61 -9.33 -1.12
N ALA A 127 -8.10 -9.87 -2.24
CA ALA A 127 -6.77 -10.47 -2.23
C ALA A 127 -5.69 -9.48 -1.77
N GLY A 128 -4.62 -10.03 -1.20
CA GLY A 128 -3.45 -9.25 -0.82
C GLY A 128 -2.62 -8.87 -2.04
N THR A 129 -1.62 -8.02 -1.83
CA THR A 129 -0.77 -7.50 -2.91
C THR A 129 0.70 -7.86 -2.71
N LEU A 130 1.42 -7.93 -3.81
CA LEU A 130 2.87 -7.75 -3.81
C LEU A 130 3.17 -6.29 -3.43
N ASP A 131 4.02 -6.06 -2.43
CA ASP A 131 4.55 -4.73 -2.12
C ASP A 131 5.88 -4.56 -2.86
N ARG A 132 6.07 -3.43 -3.55
CA ARG A 132 7.40 -3.06 -4.08
C ARG A 132 8.33 -2.68 -2.95
N GLU A 133 7.80 -2.00 -1.93
CA GLU A 133 8.51 -1.63 -0.72
C GLU A 133 7.73 -2.12 0.48
N CYS A 134 8.35 -2.93 1.34
CA CYS A 134 7.67 -3.50 2.49
C CYS A 134 7.14 -2.40 3.42
N ALA A 135 5.93 -2.57 3.92
CA ALA A 135 5.38 -1.68 4.94
C ALA A 135 6.30 -1.66 6.18
N PRO A 136 6.60 -0.48 6.74
CA PRO A 136 7.47 -0.39 7.90
C PRO A 136 6.79 -0.98 9.14
N GLU A 137 7.55 -1.73 9.95
CA GLU A 137 7.01 -2.28 11.22
C GLU A 137 6.75 -1.21 12.29
N ASN A 138 7.35 -0.03 12.13
CA ASN A 138 7.12 1.12 13.00
C ASN A 138 7.24 2.44 12.24
N PHE A 139 6.55 3.46 12.73
CA PHE A 139 6.49 4.79 12.10
C PHE A 139 7.84 5.52 12.09
N PHE A 140 8.81 5.12 12.92
CA PHE A 140 10.11 5.81 13.01
C PHE A 140 11.02 5.57 11.81
N ASN A 141 10.75 4.55 10.99
CA ASN A 141 11.43 4.38 9.71
C ASN A 141 10.76 5.22 8.61
N LEU A 142 10.93 6.55 8.70
CA LEU A 142 10.30 7.51 7.79
C LEU A 142 10.65 7.26 6.33
N PHE A 143 11.89 6.87 6.01
CA PHE A 143 12.31 6.61 4.64
C PHE A 143 11.57 5.41 4.04
N GLN A 144 11.47 4.30 4.78
CA GLN A 144 10.73 3.14 4.32
C GLN A 144 9.23 3.44 4.21
N TRP A 145 8.69 4.21 5.17
CA TRP A 145 7.30 4.65 5.13
C TRP A 145 7.01 5.47 3.87
N LEU A 146 7.87 6.45 3.53
CA LEU A 146 7.72 7.27 2.33
C LEU A 146 7.82 6.41 1.06
N ALA A 147 8.76 5.47 1.02
CA ALA A 147 8.96 4.60 -0.14
C ALA A 147 7.75 3.68 -0.37
N HIS A 148 7.23 3.04 0.69
CA HIS A 148 6.00 2.23 0.62
C HIS A 148 4.79 3.09 0.20
N ASN A 149 4.66 4.31 0.72
CA ASN A 149 3.56 5.18 0.34
C ASN A 149 3.64 5.59 -1.14
N ASP A 150 4.81 6.01 -1.62
CA ASP A 150 4.99 6.43 -3.01
C ASP A 150 4.78 5.28 -4.00
N HIS A 151 5.24 4.07 -3.66
CA HIS A 151 5.25 2.95 -4.59
C HIS A 151 4.03 2.03 -4.51
N ASP A 152 3.35 1.96 -3.37
CA ASP A 152 2.28 0.98 -3.13
C ASP A 152 0.96 1.66 -2.71
N VAL A 153 0.98 2.61 -1.78
CA VAL A 153 -0.27 3.22 -1.25
C VAL A 153 -0.86 4.28 -2.18
N VAL A 154 -0.08 5.30 -2.55
CA VAL A 154 -0.54 6.40 -3.41
C VAL A 154 -1.05 5.91 -4.77
N PRO A 155 -0.41 4.92 -5.43
CA PRO A 155 -0.95 4.34 -6.65
C PRO A 155 -2.30 3.65 -6.44
N TYR A 156 -2.46 2.88 -5.36
CA TYR A 156 -3.76 2.28 -5.05
C TYR A 156 -4.83 3.35 -4.84
N ASP A 157 -4.52 4.38 -4.04
CA ASP A 157 -5.48 5.44 -3.74
C ASP A 157 -5.95 6.13 -5.03
N LYS A 158 -5.00 6.53 -5.89
CA LYS A 158 -5.32 7.20 -7.16
C LYS A 158 -6.05 6.32 -8.17
N CYS A 159 -5.68 5.04 -8.26
CA CYS A 159 -6.17 4.14 -9.30
C CYS A 159 -7.41 3.34 -8.89
N CYS A 160 -7.68 3.23 -7.59
CA CYS A 160 -8.74 2.37 -7.06
C CYS A 160 -9.65 3.02 -6.00
N ALA A 161 -9.13 3.91 -5.12
CA ALA A 161 -9.87 4.31 -3.90
C ALA A 161 -10.45 5.73 -3.88
N ASP A 162 -9.70 6.73 -4.38
CA ASP A 162 -10.01 8.17 -4.26
C ASP A 162 -11.34 8.55 -4.92
N LEU A 163 -11.67 7.88 -6.01
CA LEU A 163 -12.81 8.15 -6.88
C LEU A 163 -13.46 6.82 -7.31
N PRO A 164 -14.67 6.81 -7.88
CA PRO A 164 -15.25 5.63 -8.53
C PRO A 164 -14.50 5.32 -9.85
N MET A 165 -13.23 4.92 -9.71
CA MET A 165 -12.34 4.63 -10.82
C MET A 165 -12.85 3.41 -11.61
N PRO A 166 -12.72 3.39 -12.95
CA PRO A 166 -13.06 2.23 -13.74
C PRO A 166 -12.26 1.01 -13.29
N ARG A 167 -12.90 -0.17 -13.28
CA ARG A 167 -12.26 -1.44 -12.89
C ARG A 167 -10.98 -1.70 -13.68
N GLU A 168 -10.96 -1.35 -14.96
CA GLU A 168 -9.78 -1.48 -15.84
C GLU A 168 -8.59 -0.64 -15.35
N VAL A 169 -8.84 0.61 -14.92
CA VAL A 169 -7.79 1.50 -14.42
C VAL A 169 -7.23 1.00 -13.10
N CYS A 170 -8.09 0.49 -12.21
CA CYS A 170 -7.64 -0.19 -10.99
C CYS A 170 -6.90 -1.51 -11.30
N GLY A 171 -7.26 -2.18 -12.39
CA GLY A 171 -6.57 -3.37 -12.90
C GLY A 171 -5.09 -3.12 -13.19
N TRP A 172 -4.72 -1.94 -13.68
CA TRP A 172 -3.32 -1.56 -13.87
C TRP A 172 -2.51 -1.60 -12.57
N TYR A 173 -3.11 -1.21 -11.44
CA TYR A 173 -2.47 -1.34 -10.13
C TYR A 173 -2.21 -2.81 -9.79
N TYR A 174 -3.24 -3.65 -9.88
CA TYR A 174 -3.11 -5.07 -9.55
C TYR A 174 -2.22 -5.86 -10.51
N GLU A 175 -2.07 -5.43 -11.76
CA GLU A 175 -1.08 -6.01 -12.66
C GLU A 175 0.36 -5.74 -12.20
N LYS A 176 0.63 -4.59 -11.58
CA LYS A 176 1.96 -4.24 -11.04
C LYS A 176 2.16 -4.71 -9.59
N ARG A 177 1.08 -4.99 -8.88
CA ARG A 177 1.04 -5.44 -7.48
C ARG A 177 0.16 -6.67 -7.32
N PRO A 178 0.43 -7.78 -8.05
CA PRO A 178 -0.47 -8.91 -8.08
C PRO A 178 -0.48 -9.70 -6.78
N ALA A 179 -1.59 -10.39 -6.53
CA ALA A 179 -1.64 -11.48 -5.56
C ALA A 179 -0.76 -12.64 -6.09
N MET A 180 0.23 -13.08 -5.33
CA MET A 180 1.29 -13.98 -5.84
C MET A 180 0.92 -15.48 -5.89
N GLY A 181 -0.35 -15.80 -5.67
CA GLY A 181 -0.84 -17.15 -5.43
C GLY A 181 -0.33 -17.72 -4.11
N CYS A 182 -0.62 -19.00 -3.87
CA CYS A 182 -0.28 -19.66 -2.61
C CYS A 182 0.49 -20.98 -2.80
N VAL A 183 1.09 -21.45 -1.70
CA VAL A 183 1.75 -22.75 -1.55
C VAL A 183 1.41 -23.34 -0.17
N ASN A 184 1.36 -24.67 -0.08
CA ASN A 184 1.19 -25.41 1.17
C ASN A 184 2.54 -25.78 1.79
#